data_AF-A0A8I1T4B6-F1
#
_entry.id   AF-A0A8I1T4B6-F1
#
_cell.length_a   1.000
_cell.length_b   1.000
_cell.length_c   1.000
_cell.angle_alpha   90.00
_cell.angle_beta   90.00
_cell.angle_gamma   90.00
#
_symmetry.space_group_name_H-M   'P 1'
#
loop_
_entity.id
_entity.type
_entity.pdbx_description
1 polymer ?
#
loop_
_entity_poly.entity_id
_entity_poly.type
_entity_poly.pdbx_seq_one_letter_code
_entity_poly.pdbx_strand_id
1 'polypeptide(L)'
;MAVNLPHVPLEAGASPENPPCPACGEPLFPWVGMPVASGIAHRCEACGLGVLSHGEKFDFPRRAGEDEAEAPVGGAPGRTSPGVPGTPPTGTSADVVVDNSFDPGTAEDALAELELDRDGDGSYLFDNRASFACWLTGGAWAGLGTDRRYRFTPHAVTDLVASRDQVVTRTRQRPLRGIAVMWQSGLNMFTFGQNIVMGAFGKAHRVEGDRPWKRGLDWFISIAVAIPAIVVAVPFELIAILFRRGAASRAEIQVL
;
A
#
# COMPACT_ATOMS: atom_id res chain seq x y z
N MET A 1 -16.14 22.06 29.71
CA MET A 1 -14.96 21.34 30.22
C MET A 1 -14.18 20.85 29.02
N ALA A 2 -13.05 21.49 28.70
CA ALA A 2 -12.15 21.00 27.66
C ALA A 2 -11.38 19.83 28.26
N VAL A 3 -11.59 18.62 27.73
CA VAL A 3 -10.76 17.46 28.07
C VAL A 3 -9.38 17.74 27.48
N ASN A 4 -8.43 18.07 28.35
CA ASN A 4 -7.02 18.16 27.99
C ASN A 4 -6.50 16.73 27.84
N LEU A 5 -6.65 16.17 26.64
CA LEU A 5 -6.11 14.86 26.32
C LEU A 5 -4.57 14.95 26.42
N PRO A 6 -3.90 13.97 27.06
CA PRO A 6 -2.45 13.95 27.10
C PRO A 6 -1.91 13.94 25.67
N HIS A 7 -1.10 14.94 25.34
CA HIS A 7 -0.35 14.99 24.10
C HIS A 7 0.70 13.87 24.15
N VAL A 8 0.44 12.74 23.50
CA VAL A 8 1.42 11.66 23.35
C VAL A 8 2.51 12.17 22.40
N PRO A 9 3.77 12.31 22.86
CA PRO A 9 4.87 12.74 21.99
C PRO A 9 5.13 11.70 20.89
N LEU A 10 5.51 12.17 19.71
CA LEU A 10 5.68 11.39 18.47
C LEU A 10 6.74 10.26 18.61
N GLU A 11 7.71 10.46 19.52
CA GLU A 11 8.72 9.47 19.94
C GLU A 11 8.13 8.24 20.65
N ALA A 12 6.91 8.32 21.19
CA ALA A 12 6.31 7.22 21.97
C ALA A 12 5.66 6.13 21.09
N GLY A 13 5.48 6.38 19.79
CA GLY A 13 4.91 5.43 18.84
C GLY A 13 5.93 4.81 17.88
N ALA A 14 7.06 5.47 17.66
CA ALA A 14 8.14 4.97 16.81
C ALA A 14 8.87 3.82 17.51
N SER A 15 8.81 2.64 16.90
CA SER A 15 9.50 1.45 17.38
C SER A 15 9.97 0.64 16.17
N PRO A 16 10.84 -0.37 16.34
CA PRO A 16 11.16 -1.30 15.25
C PRO A 16 9.91 -1.94 14.61
N GLU A 17 8.79 -2.00 15.33
CA GLU A 17 7.50 -2.52 14.84
C GLU A 17 6.66 -1.45 14.10
N ASN A 18 6.90 -0.17 14.37
CA ASN A 18 6.21 0.98 13.76
C ASN A 18 7.25 1.95 13.17
N PRO A 19 7.81 1.62 12.00
CA PRO A 19 8.88 2.40 11.40
C PRO A 19 8.36 3.75 10.89
N PRO A 20 9.25 4.73 10.64
CA PRO A 20 8.87 6.07 10.22
C PRO A 20 8.25 6.08 8.81
N CYS A 21 7.27 6.96 8.61
CA CYS A 21 6.60 7.14 7.33
C CYS A 21 7.55 7.81 6.31
N PRO A 22 7.69 7.25 5.09
CA PRO A 22 8.50 7.84 4.02
C PRO A 22 8.11 9.28 3.63
N ALA A 23 6.85 9.67 3.85
CA ALA A 23 6.34 10.98 3.46
C ALA A 23 6.59 12.07 4.51
N CYS A 24 6.38 11.76 5.80
CA CYS A 24 6.35 12.78 6.86
C CYS A 24 7.16 12.40 8.11
N GLY A 25 7.80 11.24 8.13
CA GLY A 25 8.59 10.74 9.27
C GLY A 25 7.78 10.13 10.42
N GLU A 26 6.46 10.34 10.46
CA GLU A 26 5.60 9.87 11.55
C GLU A 26 5.42 8.34 11.57
N PRO A 27 5.17 7.69 12.72
CA PRO A 27 5.07 6.22 12.80
C PRO A 27 3.99 5.62 11.90
N LEU A 28 4.30 4.47 11.30
CA LEU A 28 3.37 3.64 10.54
C LEU A 28 2.77 2.54 11.40
N PHE A 29 1.43 2.41 11.37
CA PHE A 29 0.72 1.38 12.13
C PHE A 29 0.07 0.35 11.20
N PRO A 30 0.09 -0.95 11.55
CA PRO A 30 -0.71 -1.96 10.86
C PRO A 30 -2.20 -1.56 10.82
N TRP A 31 -2.80 -1.52 9.63
CA TRP A 31 -4.18 -1.03 9.45
C TRP A 31 -5.15 -2.11 9.00
N VAL A 32 -4.85 -2.82 7.91
CA VAL A 32 -5.76 -3.83 7.35
C VAL A 32 -4.98 -4.99 6.73
N GLY A 33 -5.38 -6.22 7.05
CA GLY A 33 -4.92 -7.41 6.34
C GLY A 33 -5.59 -7.52 4.97
N MET A 34 -4.82 -7.77 3.92
CA MET A 34 -5.35 -7.82 2.56
C MET A 34 -5.93 -9.22 2.24
N PRO A 35 -7.23 -9.33 1.88
CA PRO A 35 -7.88 -10.64 1.71
C PRO A 35 -7.34 -11.47 0.55
N VAL A 36 -6.78 -10.83 -0.49
CA VAL A 36 -6.36 -11.52 -1.73
C VAL A 36 -4.86 -11.79 -1.83
N ALA A 37 -4.05 -11.07 -1.04
CA ALA A 37 -2.61 -10.96 -1.32
C ALA A 37 -1.69 -11.16 -0.11
N SER A 38 -2.22 -11.72 0.99
CA SER A 38 -1.50 -12.15 2.21
C SER A 38 -0.59 -11.12 2.91
N GLY A 39 -0.46 -9.90 2.40
CA GLY A 39 0.27 -8.80 3.03
C GLY A 39 -0.57 -7.96 3.99
N ILE A 40 0.11 -7.10 4.76
CA ILE A 40 -0.50 -6.13 5.68
C ILE A 40 -0.32 -4.73 5.08
N ALA A 41 -1.39 -3.95 5.07
CA ALA A 41 -1.27 -2.53 4.77
C ALA A 41 -1.00 -1.76 6.08
N HIS A 42 0.11 -1.05 6.12
CA HIS A 42 0.45 -0.11 7.19
C HIS A 42 -0.01 1.30 6.81
N ARG A 43 -0.33 2.12 7.80
CA ARG A 43 -0.88 3.46 7.61
C ARG A 43 -0.21 4.47 8.53
N CYS A 44 0.14 5.62 7.98
CA CYS A 44 0.52 6.79 8.77
C CYS A 44 -0.76 7.52 9.24
N GLU A 45 -0.90 7.78 10.55
CA GLU A 45 -2.06 8.53 11.07
C GLU A 45 -1.97 10.05 10.81
N ALA A 46 -0.78 10.57 10.55
CA ALA A 46 -0.57 11.99 10.29
C ALA A 46 -0.89 12.37 8.84
N CYS A 47 -0.11 11.86 7.87
CA CYS A 47 -0.31 12.18 6.46
C CYS A 47 -1.29 11.21 5.76
N GLY A 48 -1.59 10.05 6.35
CA GLY A 48 -2.52 9.08 5.78
C GLY A 48 -1.93 8.15 4.72
N LEU A 49 -0.63 8.23 4.41
CA LEU A 49 0.07 7.33 3.47
C LEU A 49 -0.17 5.88 3.87
N GLY A 50 -0.55 5.04 2.90
CA GLY A 50 -0.55 3.59 3.06
C GLY A 50 0.73 2.98 2.48
N VAL A 51 1.31 2.03 3.18
CA VAL A 51 2.48 1.26 2.72
C VAL A 51 2.15 -0.22 2.82
N LEU A 52 2.26 -0.95 1.71
CA LEU A 52 1.97 -2.37 1.66
C LEU A 52 3.23 -3.16 2.06
N SER A 53 3.12 -4.04 3.06
CA SER A 53 4.17 -5.00 3.42
C SER A 53 4.01 -6.30 2.62
N HIS A 54 5.14 -6.95 2.34
CA HIS A 54 5.20 -8.19 1.56
C HIS A 54 4.28 -9.28 2.16
N GLY A 55 3.61 -10.00 1.26
CA GLY A 55 3.03 -11.31 1.50
C GLY A 55 3.44 -12.24 0.36
N GLU A 56 3.20 -13.56 0.48
CA GLU A 56 3.57 -14.61 -0.51
C GLU A 56 3.18 -14.31 -1.98
N LYS A 57 2.38 -13.28 -2.25
CA LYS A 57 1.89 -12.88 -3.58
C LYS A 57 2.34 -11.50 -4.07
N PHE A 58 3.10 -10.74 -3.28
CA PHE A 58 3.68 -9.47 -3.70
C PHE A 58 5.20 -9.57 -3.70
N ASP A 59 5.79 -9.54 -4.89
CA ASP A 59 7.22 -9.34 -5.11
C ASP A 59 7.40 -7.91 -5.61
N PHE A 60 7.82 -7.01 -4.73
CA PHE A 60 8.21 -5.66 -5.10
C PHE A 60 9.68 -5.70 -5.57
N PRO A 61 10.06 -4.96 -6.62
CA PRO A 61 11.45 -4.90 -7.04
C PRO A 61 12.34 -4.49 -5.86
N ARG A 62 13.36 -5.29 -5.55
CA ARG A 62 14.41 -4.91 -4.58
C ARG A 62 15.04 -3.59 -4.99
N ARG A 63 15.45 -2.79 -3.99
CA ARG A 63 16.17 -1.55 -4.27
C ARG A 63 17.51 -1.86 -4.95
N ALA A 64 17.92 -0.98 -5.86
CA ALA A 64 19.29 -1.01 -6.38
C ALA A 64 20.28 -0.84 -5.21
N GLY A 65 21.09 -1.87 -4.94
CA GLY A 65 22.07 -1.90 -3.86
C GLY A 65 21.79 -2.91 -2.73
N GLU A 66 20.61 -3.53 -2.70
CA GLU A 66 20.32 -4.61 -1.72
C GLU A 66 21.11 -5.89 -2.00
N ASP A 67 21.60 -6.09 -3.23
CA ASP A 67 22.40 -7.26 -3.62
C ASP A 67 23.87 -7.22 -3.11
N GLU A 68 24.37 -6.05 -2.67
CA GLU A 68 25.76 -5.90 -2.21
C GLU A 68 25.96 -6.23 -0.72
N ALA A 69 24.88 -6.23 0.06
CA ALA A 69 24.93 -6.51 1.50
C ALA A 69 24.98 -8.02 1.83
N GLU A 70 24.69 -8.88 0.86
CA GLU A 70 24.64 -10.34 1.04
C GLU A 70 25.87 -11.04 0.43
N ALA A 71 27.07 -10.51 0.70
CA ALA A 71 28.29 -11.27 0.46
C ALA A 71 28.50 -12.26 1.63
N PRO A 72 28.50 -13.59 1.40
CA PRO A 72 28.70 -14.55 2.48
C PRO A 72 30.15 -14.46 2.97
N VAL A 73 30.32 -14.18 4.27
CA VAL A 73 31.62 -14.27 4.96
C VAL A 73 32.10 -15.72 4.85
N GLY A 74 33.05 -15.95 3.96
CA GLY A 74 33.58 -17.26 3.65
C GLY A 74 34.31 -17.91 4.83
N GLY A 75 33.94 -19.15 5.16
CA GLY A 75 34.71 -20.07 5.99
C GLY A 75 35.12 -21.29 5.17
N ALA A 76 36.41 -21.41 4.86
CA ALA A 76 36.99 -22.51 4.08
C ALA A 76 36.93 -23.88 4.82
N PRO A 77 36.94 -25.02 4.10
CA PRO A 77 36.81 -26.35 4.71
C PRO A 77 38.17 -26.89 5.20
N GLY A 78 38.31 -27.05 6.52
CA GLY A 78 39.48 -27.63 7.18
C GLY A 78 39.24 -29.07 7.69
N ARG A 79 39.81 -30.04 6.96
CA ARG A 79 40.23 -31.43 7.33
C ARG A 79 39.77 -32.04 8.68
N THR A 80 39.15 -33.22 8.57
CA THR A 80 38.80 -34.17 9.66
C THR A 80 39.96 -35.08 10.09
N SER A 81 40.13 -35.32 11.40
CA SER A 81 40.57 -36.58 12.03
C SER A 81 40.56 -36.52 13.57
N PRO A 82 40.54 -37.67 14.31
CA PRO A 82 39.43 -37.98 15.22
C PRO A 82 39.81 -38.14 16.70
N GLY A 83 38.84 -38.01 17.62
CA GLY A 83 38.96 -38.55 18.98
C GLY A 83 37.91 -38.08 19.99
N VAL A 84 37.33 -39.06 20.68
CA VAL A 84 36.55 -39.02 21.95
C VAL A 84 35.03 -38.75 21.85
N PRO A 85 34.18 -39.74 22.17
CA PRO A 85 32.74 -39.55 22.35
C PRO A 85 32.46 -39.03 23.78
N GLY A 86 32.05 -37.76 23.88
CA GLY A 86 31.51 -37.16 25.10
C GLY A 86 30.13 -36.59 24.83
N THR A 87 29.17 -37.04 25.64
CA THR A 87 27.83 -36.52 25.96
C THR A 87 27.26 -35.37 25.09
N PRO A 88 26.05 -35.52 24.51
CA PRO A 88 25.44 -34.44 23.73
C PRO A 88 25.17 -33.22 24.65
N PRO A 89 25.67 -32.02 24.31
CA PRO A 89 25.21 -30.81 24.95
C PRO A 89 23.78 -30.53 24.47
N THR A 90 22.89 -30.32 25.44
CA THR A 90 21.53 -29.83 25.27
C THR A 90 21.57 -28.60 24.36
N GLY A 91 21.07 -28.76 23.12
CA GLY A 91 21.01 -27.68 22.16
C GLY A 91 20.16 -26.55 22.73
N THR A 92 20.80 -25.42 23.01
CA THR A 92 20.16 -24.12 23.00
C THR A 92 19.41 -24.03 21.68
N SER A 93 18.08 -23.96 21.74
CA SER A 93 17.25 -23.59 20.60
C SER A 93 17.88 -22.36 19.98
N ALA A 94 18.38 -22.47 18.75
CA ALA A 94 18.65 -21.32 17.95
C ALA A 94 17.33 -20.56 17.89
N ASP A 95 17.25 -19.44 18.60
CA ASP A 95 16.18 -18.48 18.43
C ASP A 95 16.22 -18.12 16.94
N VAL A 96 15.26 -18.66 16.19
CA VAL A 96 14.93 -18.14 14.88
C VAL A 96 14.46 -16.72 15.17
N VAL A 97 15.37 -15.75 15.02
CA VAL A 97 15.00 -14.35 14.94
C VAL A 97 14.17 -14.25 13.68
N VAL A 98 12.85 -14.38 13.83
CA VAL A 98 11.92 -13.99 12.79
C VAL A 98 12.10 -12.50 12.67
N ASP A 99 12.77 -12.08 11.60
CA ASP A 99 12.89 -10.68 11.24
C ASP A 99 11.49 -10.16 10.90
N ASN A 100 10.80 -9.66 11.91
CA ASN A 100 9.52 -8.97 11.78
C ASN A 100 9.74 -7.51 11.37
N SER A 101 10.95 -7.11 10.93
CA SER A 101 11.18 -5.73 10.52
C SER A 101 10.45 -5.46 9.21
N PHE A 102 9.34 -4.76 9.34
CA PHE A 102 8.69 -4.13 8.21
C PHE A 102 9.56 -2.94 7.80
N ASP A 103 10.19 -3.02 6.63
CA ASP A 103 10.83 -1.87 6.01
C ASP A 103 9.74 -1.07 5.26
N PRO A 104 9.54 0.23 5.55
CA PRO A 104 8.57 1.04 4.83
C PRO A 104 9.15 1.77 3.61
N GLY A 105 10.47 1.74 3.40
CA GLY A 105 11.16 2.52 2.38
C GLY A 105 11.46 3.96 2.71
N THR A 106 12.04 4.65 1.72
CA THR A 106 12.46 6.05 1.85
C THR A 106 11.53 7.00 1.09
N ALA A 107 11.69 8.30 1.34
CA ALA A 107 10.97 9.32 0.60
C ALA A 107 11.23 9.22 -0.91
N GLU A 108 12.46 8.89 -1.30
CA GLU A 108 12.87 8.69 -2.69
C GLU A 108 12.14 7.50 -3.33
N ASP A 109 11.98 6.39 -2.62
CA ASP A 109 11.21 5.23 -3.09
C ASP A 109 9.75 5.63 -3.36
N ALA A 110 9.14 6.36 -2.41
CA ALA A 110 7.76 6.81 -2.53
C ALA A 110 7.59 7.84 -3.67
N LEU A 111 8.54 8.74 -3.83
CA LEU A 111 8.54 9.70 -4.93
C LEU A 111 8.79 9.03 -6.29
N ALA A 112 9.60 7.97 -6.35
CA ALA A 112 9.83 7.21 -7.57
C ALA A 112 8.53 6.53 -8.05
N GLU A 113 7.76 5.93 -7.14
CA GLU A 113 6.44 5.39 -7.49
C GLU A 113 5.44 6.48 -7.86
N LEU A 114 5.45 7.63 -7.18
CA LEU A 114 4.58 8.76 -7.52
C LEU A 114 4.90 9.32 -8.91
N GLU A 115 6.17 9.31 -9.32
CA GLU A 115 6.61 9.78 -10.63
C GLU A 115 5.99 8.96 -11.79
N LEU A 116 5.66 7.68 -11.55
CA LEU A 116 4.96 6.85 -12.52
C LEU A 116 3.54 7.35 -12.83
N ASP A 117 2.96 8.17 -11.95
CA ASP A 117 1.63 8.77 -12.08
C ASP A 117 1.67 10.23 -12.57
N ARG A 118 2.84 10.68 -13.03
CA ARG A 118 3.00 12.03 -13.56
C ARG A 118 2.36 12.14 -14.95
N ASP A 119 1.41 13.05 -15.06
CA ASP A 119 0.81 13.44 -16.33
C ASP A 119 1.75 14.36 -17.14
N GLY A 120 1.52 14.47 -18.45
CA GLY A 120 2.33 15.31 -19.34
C GLY A 120 2.32 16.81 -19.02
N ASP A 121 1.37 17.28 -18.20
CA ASP A 121 1.31 18.64 -17.66
C ASP A 121 2.13 18.81 -16.35
N GLY A 122 2.81 17.75 -15.91
CA GLY A 122 3.61 17.71 -14.70
C GLY A 122 2.82 17.49 -13.42
N SER A 123 1.49 17.33 -13.48
CA SER A 123 0.64 17.02 -12.33
C SER A 123 0.67 15.53 -11.99
N TYR A 124 0.38 15.18 -10.73
CA TYR A 124 0.29 13.77 -10.32
C TYR A 124 -1.16 13.33 -10.22
N LEU A 125 -1.54 12.25 -10.91
CA LEU A 125 -2.88 11.65 -10.85
C LEU A 125 -2.85 10.34 -10.06
N PHE A 126 -3.47 10.31 -8.88
CA PHE A 126 -3.41 9.13 -8.01
C PHE A 126 -4.80 8.77 -7.43
N ASP A 127 -4.94 7.49 -7.08
CA ASP A 127 -6.10 7.00 -6.35
C ASP A 127 -5.96 7.37 -4.86
N ASN A 128 -6.94 8.10 -4.34
CA ASN A 128 -6.87 8.71 -3.01
C ASN A 128 -7.20 7.68 -1.93
N ARG A 129 -6.19 7.29 -1.13
CA ARG A 129 -6.36 6.34 -0.03
C ARG A 129 -7.20 6.88 1.13
N ALA A 130 -7.30 8.20 1.31
CA ALA A 130 -8.17 8.82 2.31
C ALA A 130 -9.66 8.90 1.86
N SER A 131 -9.97 8.36 0.67
CA SER A 131 -11.29 8.47 0.07
C SER A 131 -12.38 7.74 0.84
N PHE A 132 -13.62 8.16 0.56
CA PHE A 132 -14.80 7.47 1.04
C PHE A 132 -14.90 6.04 0.48
N ALA A 133 -14.48 5.82 -0.77
CA ALA A 133 -14.40 4.48 -1.36
C ALA A 133 -13.53 3.54 -0.52
N CYS A 134 -12.30 3.96 -0.21
CA CYS A 134 -11.38 3.20 0.62
C CYS A 134 -11.93 2.91 2.02
N TRP A 135 -12.54 3.92 2.65
CA TRP A 135 -13.17 3.77 3.97
C TRP A 135 -14.34 2.78 3.95
N LEU A 136 -15.20 2.86 2.93
CA LEU A 136 -16.40 2.05 2.83
C LEU A 136 -16.10 0.59 2.48
N THR A 137 -15.17 0.35 1.56
CA THR A 137 -14.90 -0.99 1.03
C THR A 137 -13.72 -1.69 1.71
N GLY A 138 -12.90 -0.95 2.48
CA GLY A 138 -11.77 -1.48 3.23
C GLY A 138 -10.83 -2.31 2.36
N GLY A 139 -10.62 -3.57 2.73
CA GLY A 139 -9.77 -4.53 2.01
C GLY A 139 -10.18 -4.83 0.56
N ALA A 140 -11.40 -4.44 0.13
CA ALA A 140 -11.87 -4.55 -1.25
C ALA A 140 -11.60 -3.27 -2.08
N TRP A 141 -11.02 -2.23 -1.50
CA TRP A 141 -10.72 -1.00 -2.23
C TRP A 141 -9.85 -1.28 -3.46
N ALA A 142 -10.27 -0.77 -4.62
CA ALA A 142 -9.59 -1.02 -5.89
C ALA A 142 -8.12 -0.59 -5.88
N GLY A 143 -7.77 0.41 -5.05
CA GLY A 143 -6.39 0.83 -4.88
C GLY A 143 -5.50 -0.21 -4.21
N LEU A 144 -6.00 -1.30 -3.61
CA LEU A 144 -5.16 -2.35 -3.01
C LEU A 144 -4.75 -3.45 -3.99
N GLY A 145 -5.49 -3.64 -5.09
CA GLY A 145 -5.15 -4.62 -6.12
C GLY A 145 -4.11 -4.03 -7.08
N THR A 146 -2.84 -4.10 -6.70
CA THR A 146 -1.74 -3.32 -7.30
C THR A 146 -0.40 -4.02 -7.07
N ASP A 147 0.56 -3.74 -7.94
CA ASP A 147 1.97 -4.12 -7.83
C ASP A 147 2.84 -3.04 -7.17
N ARG A 148 2.26 -1.91 -6.73
CA ARG A 148 3.03 -0.81 -6.12
C ARG A 148 2.93 -0.81 -4.60
N ARG A 149 3.95 -0.30 -3.93
CA ARG A 149 4.05 -0.32 -2.47
C ARG A 149 3.22 0.78 -1.81
N TYR A 150 3.11 1.95 -2.43
CA TYR A 150 2.58 3.15 -1.77
C TYR A 150 1.15 3.49 -2.21
N ARG A 151 0.30 3.85 -1.24
CA ARG A 151 -1.08 4.31 -1.43
C ARG A 151 -1.19 5.75 -0.96
N PHE A 152 -1.23 6.68 -1.92
CA PHE A 152 -1.11 8.10 -1.65
C PHE A 152 -2.40 8.75 -1.14
N THR A 153 -2.22 9.82 -0.38
CA THR A 153 -3.24 10.80 0.01
C THR A 153 -2.78 12.19 -0.43
N PRO A 154 -3.67 13.19 -0.53
CA PRO A 154 -3.25 14.56 -0.80
C PRO A 154 -2.21 15.11 0.20
N HIS A 155 -2.33 14.77 1.47
CA HIS A 155 -1.36 15.18 2.50
C HIS A 155 0.00 14.52 2.28
N ALA A 156 0.03 13.19 2.11
CA ALA A 156 1.28 12.47 1.85
C ALA A 156 1.99 12.96 0.57
N VAL A 157 1.24 13.27 -0.49
CA VAL A 157 1.80 13.87 -1.71
C VAL A 157 2.39 15.24 -1.42
N THR A 158 1.72 16.06 -0.62
CA THR A 158 2.21 17.40 -0.23
C THR A 158 3.52 17.30 0.53
N ASP A 159 3.59 16.40 1.53
CA ASP A 159 4.80 16.21 2.34
C ASP A 159 5.96 15.63 1.50
N LEU A 160 5.67 14.67 0.61
CA LEU A 160 6.67 14.07 -0.27
C LEU A 160 7.27 15.10 -1.25
N VAL A 161 6.45 15.89 -1.95
CA VAL A 161 7.00 16.85 -2.92
C VAL A 161 7.73 18.01 -2.23
N ALA A 162 7.34 18.36 -1.01
CA ALA A 162 8.04 19.35 -0.21
C ALA A 162 9.49 18.96 0.08
N SER A 163 9.82 17.66 0.11
CA SER A 163 11.21 17.19 0.26
C SER A 163 12.10 17.47 -0.97
N ARG A 164 11.53 17.88 -2.11
CA ARG A 164 12.22 18.23 -3.36
C ARG A 164 12.14 19.72 -3.72
N ASP A 165 11.92 20.60 -2.75
CA ASP A 165 11.70 22.04 -2.98
C ASP A 165 10.55 22.33 -3.97
N GLN A 166 9.52 21.48 -3.96
CA GLN A 166 8.31 21.64 -4.77
C GLN A 166 7.10 21.86 -3.88
N VAL A 167 6.09 22.55 -4.42
CA VAL A 167 4.85 22.82 -3.69
C VAL A 167 3.64 22.35 -4.49
N VAL A 168 2.71 21.68 -3.81
CA VAL A 168 1.37 21.42 -4.34
C VAL A 168 0.59 22.73 -4.33
N THR A 169 0.39 23.31 -5.50
CA THR A 169 -0.38 24.57 -5.63
C THR A 169 -1.88 24.32 -5.55
N ARG A 170 -2.34 23.16 -6.02
CA ARG A 170 -3.75 22.81 -6.01
C ARG A 170 -3.94 21.30 -6.05
N THR A 171 -4.90 20.80 -5.29
CA THR A 171 -5.44 19.44 -5.45
C THR A 171 -6.88 19.50 -5.95
N ARG A 172 -7.17 18.80 -7.05
CA ARG A 172 -8.52 18.69 -7.62
C ARG A 172 -8.97 17.24 -7.63
N GLN A 173 -10.24 16.99 -7.34
CA GLN A 173 -10.81 15.65 -7.51
C GLN A 173 -11.10 15.37 -8.99
N ARG A 174 -11.09 14.09 -9.35
CA ARG A 174 -11.31 13.63 -10.73
C ARG A 174 -12.56 12.75 -10.77
N PRO A 175 -13.76 13.32 -10.97
CA PRO A 175 -15.03 12.61 -10.74
C PRO A 175 -15.18 11.34 -11.59
N LEU A 176 -14.83 11.39 -12.88
CA LEU A 176 -14.97 10.22 -13.76
C LEU A 176 -14.06 9.06 -13.33
N ARG A 177 -12.80 9.35 -12.98
CA ARG A 177 -11.87 8.35 -12.45
C ARG A 177 -12.33 7.88 -11.07
N GLY A 178 -12.80 8.78 -10.22
CA GLY A 178 -13.31 8.48 -8.89
C GLY A 178 -14.52 7.54 -8.92
N ILE A 179 -15.48 7.78 -9.81
CA ILE A 179 -16.64 6.88 -10.03
C ILE A 179 -16.15 5.50 -10.44
N ALA A 180 -15.16 5.40 -11.34
CA ALA A 180 -14.59 4.11 -11.73
C ALA A 180 -13.91 3.38 -10.56
N VAL A 181 -13.14 4.09 -9.71
CA VAL A 181 -12.54 3.51 -8.49
C VAL A 181 -13.63 3.04 -7.53
N MET A 182 -14.63 3.87 -7.24
CA MET A 182 -15.75 3.53 -6.35
C MET A 182 -16.50 2.30 -6.87
N TRP A 183 -16.81 2.28 -8.17
CA TRP A 183 -17.50 1.18 -8.83
C TRP A 183 -16.72 -0.12 -8.76
N GLN A 184 -15.43 -0.11 -9.12
CA GLN A 184 -14.58 -1.29 -9.05
C GLN A 184 -14.39 -1.77 -7.60
N SER A 185 -14.28 -0.84 -6.65
CA SER A 185 -14.21 -1.19 -5.22
C SER A 185 -15.48 -1.87 -4.74
N GLY A 186 -16.65 -1.41 -5.20
CA GLY A 186 -17.93 -2.06 -4.93
C GLY A 186 -18.01 -3.46 -5.53
N LEU A 187 -17.53 -3.66 -6.76
CA LEU A 187 -17.45 -5.00 -7.38
C LEU A 187 -16.54 -5.94 -6.59
N ASN A 188 -15.38 -5.44 -6.16
CA ASN A 188 -14.39 -6.20 -5.38
C ASN A 188 -14.97 -6.71 -4.04
N MET A 189 -16.03 -6.09 -3.49
CA MET A 189 -16.69 -6.59 -2.27
C MET A 189 -17.43 -7.91 -2.49
N PHE A 190 -17.80 -8.22 -3.73
CA PHE A 190 -18.56 -9.41 -4.10
C PHE A 190 -17.72 -10.46 -4.83
N THR A 191 -16.52 -10.11 -5.30
CA THR A 191 -15.62 -11.02 -6.01
C THR A 191 -14.55 -11.60 -5.09
N PHE A 192 -14.02 -12.75 -5.47
CA PHE A 192 -12.87 -13.39 -4.82
C PHE A 192 -11.55 -12.79 -5.29
N GLY A 193 -11.46 -12.40 -6.56
CA GLY A 193 -10.37 -11.59 -7.10
C GLY A 193 -10.58 -10.09 -6.89
N GLN A 194 -9.58 -9.30 -7.29
CA GLN A 194 -9.67 -7.83 -7.29
C GLN A 194 -9.42 -7.26 -8.68
N ASN A 195 -10.09 -6.14 -8.97
CA ASN A 195 -9.88 -5.32 -10.16
C ASN A 195 -10.09 -6.08 -11.47
N ILE A 196 -10.99 -7.06 -11.49
CA ILE A 196 -11.24 -7.93 -12.65
C ILE A 196 -11.66 -7.12 -13.88
N VAL A 197 -12.62 -6.21 -13.73
CA VAL A 197 -13.17 -5.45 -14.85
C VAL A 197 -12.20 -4.39 -15.34
N MET A 198 -11.72 -3.52 -14.45
CA MET A 198 -10.73 -2.50 -14.82
C MET A 198 -9.41 -3.11 -15.33
N GLY A 199 -9.00 -4.25 -14.78
CA GLY A 199 -7.82 -4.97 -15.23
C GLY A 199 -7.99 -5.62 -16.61
N ALA A 200 -9.18 -6.10 -16.96
CA ALA A 200 -9.46 -6.57 -18.33
C ALA A 200 -9.34 -5.44 -19.38
N PHE A 201 -9.54 -4.18 -18.98
CA PHE A 201 -9.32 -3.00 -19.82
C PHE A 201 -7.90 -2.42 -19.73
N GLY A 202 -6.97 -3.06 -19.00
CA GLY A 202 -5.61 -2.55 -18.78
C GLY A 202 -5.55 -1.27 -17.93
N LYS A 203 -6.60 -0.97 -17.16
CA LYS A 203 -6.73 0.27 -16.35
C LYS A 203 -6.43 0.07 -14.86
N ALA A 204 -6.21 -1.16 -14.43
CA ALA A 204 -5.84 -1.52 -13.07
C ALA A 204 -5.05 -2.85 -13.07
N HIS A 205 -4.30 -3.11 -12.01
CA HIS A 205 -3.64 -4.38 -11.84
C HIS A 205 -4.68 -5.44 -11.44
N ARG A 206 -4.76 -6.53 -12.21
CA ARG A 206 -5.77 -7.58 -12.03
C ARG A 206 -5.24 -8.67 -11.11
N VAL A 207 -5.98 -8.94 -10.03
CA VAL A 207 -5.68 -10.06 -9.12
C VAL A 207 -6.76 -11.12 -9.30
N GLU A 208 -6.42 -12.26 -9.91
CA GLU A 208 -7.37 -13.36 -10.12
C GLU A 208 -7.50 -14.27 -8.90
N GLY A 209 -8.67 -14.92 -8.77
CA GLY A 209 -8.87 -15.99 -7.80
C GLY A 209 -7.89 -17.15 -7.99
N ASP A 210 -7.50 -17.78 -6.88
CA ASP A 210 -6.58 -18.92 -6.81
C ASP A 210 -7.07 -20.14 -7.62
N ARG A 211 -8.40 -20.34 -7.72
CA ARG A 211 -9.02 -21.49 -8.39
C ARG A 211 -9.80 -21.10 -9.64
N PRO A 212 -9.79 -21.94 -10.70
CA PRO A 212 -10.44 -21.63 -11.97
C PRO A 212 -11.96 -21.41 -11.86
N TRP A 213 -12.65 -22.16 -10.99
CA TRP A 213 -14.09 -21.96 -10.78
C TRP A 213 -14.42 -20.61 -10.12
N LYS A 214 -13.54 -20.12 -9.22
CA LYS A 214 -13.70 -18.79 -8.62
C LYS A 214 -13.54 -17.69 -9.66
N ARG A 215 -12.62 -17.86 -10.62
CA ARG A 215 -12.44 -16.91 -11.75
C ARG A 215 -13.68 -16.84 -12.63
N GLY A 216 -14.33 -17.98 -12.91
CA GLY A 216 -15.60 -18.01 -13.63
C GLY A 216 -16.72 -17.29 -12.88
N LEU A 217 -16.81 -17.51 -11.57
CA LEU A 217 -17.77 -16.83 -10.71
C LEU A 217 -17.50 -15.32 -10.59
N ASP A 218 -16.24 -14.90 -10.48
CA ASP A 218 -15.84 -13.49 -10.45
C ASP A 218 -16.28 -12.76 -11.72
N TRP A 219 -16.13 -13.38 -12.89
CA TRP A 219 -16.63 -12.84 -14.15
C TRP A 219 -18.15 -12.72 -14.17
N PHE A 220 -18.85 -13.76 -13.74
CA PHE A 220 -20.31 -13.74 -13.65
C PHE A 220 -20.81 -12.63 -12.71
N ILE A 221 -20.25 -12.55 -11.50
CA ILE A 221 -20.59 -11.53 -10.50
C ILE A 221 -20.27 -10.14 -11.03
N SER A 222 -19.12 -9.95 -11.67
CA SER A 222 -18.74 -8.67 -12.26
C SER A 222 -19.77 -8.18 -13.27
N ILE A 223 -20.33 -9.08 -14.10
CA ILE A 223 -21.39 -8.73 -15.06
C ILE A 223 -22.73 -8.49 -14.35
N ALA A 224 -23.14 -9.39 -13.45
CA ALA A 224 -24.43 -9.32 -12.78
C ALA A 224 -24.55 -8.10 -11.85
N VAL A 225 -23.45 -7.72 -11.18
CA VAL A 225 -23.40 -6.64 -10.18
C VAL A 225 -22.93 -5.31 -10.79
N ALA A 226 -22.37 -5.30 -12.01
CA ALA A 226 -21.89 -4.08 -12.67
C ALA A 226 -22.90 -2.93 -12.69
N ILE A 227 -24.12 -3.18 -13.15
CA ILE A 227 -25.15 -2.14 -13.30
C ILE A 227 -25.65 -1.66 -11.92
N PRO A 228 -26.04 -2.55 -10.97
CA PRO A 228 -26.37 -2.12 -9.62
C PRO A 228 -25.24 -1.32 -8.94
N ALA A 229 -23.99 -1.78 -9.10
CA ALA A 229 -22.85 -1.11 -8.50
C ALA A 229 -22.64 0.30 -9.06
N ILE A 230 -22.81 0.53 -10.37
CA ILE A 230 -22.59 1.88 -10.94
C ILE A 230 -23.69 2.86 -10.49
N VAL A 231 -24.93 2.39 -10.35
CA VAL A 231 -26.06 3.18 -9.85
C VAL A 231 -25.79 3.70 -8.42
N VAL A 232 -25.09 2.92 -7.60
CA VAL A 232 -24.69 3.32 -6.23
C VAL A 232 -23.37 4.11 -6.22
N ALA A 233 -22.42 3.75 -7.08
CA ALA A 233 -21.10 4.37 -7.11
C ALA A 233 -21.14 5.86 -7.47
N VAL A 234 -22.01 6.25 -8.42
CA VAL A 234 -22.17 7.65 -8.82
C VAL A 234 -22.57 8.56 -7.65
N PRO A 235 -23.70 8.34 -6.96
CA PRO A 235 -24.09 9.22 -5.86
C PRO A 235 -23.09 9.18 -4.70
N PHE A 236 -22.50 8.02 -4.39
CA PHE A 236 -21.50 7.93 -3.32
C PHE A 236 -20.23 8.72 -3.65
N GLU A 237 -19.74 8.67 -4.89
CA GLU A 237 -18.59 9.48 -5.28
C GLU A 237 -18.92 10.98 -5.29
N LEU A 238 -20.13 11.38 -5.72
CA LEU A 238 -20.56 12.77 -5.67
C LEU A 238 -20.65 13.31 -4.23
N ILE A 239 -21.19 12.50 -3.31
CA ILE A 239 -21.19 12.82 -1.88
C ILE A 239 -19.75 12.90 -1.35
N ALA A 240 -18.89 11.94 -1.72
CA ALA A 240 -17.50 11.94 -1.31
C ALA A 240 -16.76 13.20 -1.79
N ILE A 241 -17.03 13.65 -3.01
CA ILE A 241 -16.49 14.89 -3.59
C ILE A 241 -16.90 16.10 -2.74
N LEU A 242 -18.17 16.20 -2.34
CA LEU A 242 -18.68 17.26 -1.48
C LEU A 242 -17.89 17.37 -0.16
N PHE A 243 -17.49 16.22 0.41
CA PHE A 243 -16.69 16.15 1.63
C PHE A 243 -15.17 16.16 1.40
N ARG A 244 -14.69 16.43 0.17
CA ARG A 244 -13.26 16.38 -0.22
C ARG A 244 -12.61 14.99 -0.06
N ARG A 245 -13.41 13.92 -0.08
CA ARG A 245 -12.99 12.52 0.05
C ARG A 245 -13.23 11.67 -1.21
N GLY A 246 -13.29 12.28 -2.39
CA GLY A 246 -13.37 11.59 -3.67
C GLY A 246 -12.23 10.59 -3.88
N ALA A 247 -12.51 9.54 -4.65
CA ALA A 247 -11.68 8.36 -4.80
C ALA A 247 -10.42 8.56 -5.69
N ALA A 248 -10.38 9.61 -6.50
CA ALA A 248 -9.22 9.97 -7.30
C ALA A 248 -8.94 11.47 -7.25
N SER A 249 -7.66 11.83 -7.16
CA SER A 249 -7.19 13.21 -7.04
C SER A 249 -6.05 13.51 -8.01
N ARG A 250 -5.99 14.76 -8.46
CA ARG A 250 -4.88 15.30 -9.23
C ARG A 250 -4.22 16.43 -8.44
N ALA A 251 -2.91 16.36 -8.26
CA ALA A 251 -2.11 17.41 -7.60
C ALA A 251 -1.29 18.20 -8.65
N GLU A 252 -1.56 19.50 -8.74
CA GLU A 252 -0.81 20.47 -9.55
C GLU A 252 0.45 20.91 -8.78
N ILE A 253 1.63 20.76 -9.39
CA ILE A 253 2.92 21.02 -8.76
C ILE A 253 3.57 22.26 -9.36
N GLN A 254 4.25 23.04 -8.52
CA GLN A 254 5.13 24.13 -8.92
C GLN A 254 6.51 23.95 -8.29
N VAL A 255 7.55 24.17 -9.09
CA VAL A 255 8.94 24.23 -8.62
C VAL A 255 9.20 25.61 -8.02
N LEU A 256 9.82 25.66 -6.84
CA LEU A 256 10.22 26.90 -6.18
C LEU A 256 11.48 27.51 -6.79
#